data_AF-A0AAW1J0F4-F1
#
_entry.id   AF-A0AAW1J0F4-F1
#
_cell.length_a   1.000
_cell.length_b   1.000
_cell.length_c   1.000
_cell.angle_alpha   90.00
_cell.angle_beta   90.00
_cell.angle_gamma   90.00
#
_symmetry.space_group_name_H-M   'P 1'
#
loop_
_entity.id
_entity.type
_entity.pdbx_description
1 polymer ?
#
loop_
_entity_poly.entity_id
_entity_poly.type
_entity_poly.pdbx_seq_one_letter_code
_entity_poly.pdbx_strand_id
1 'polypeptide(L)'
;MYTGHCFRRSAATMLANFGADLVTVKRLGCWKSSSVAETYIEESVGSKIAASKRILVGPENQPSTSVQLSNQTTRSSGVPLLPPSVYLLDRKINPVPLYNCPTKQLEVVVFHM
;
A
#
# COMPACT_ATOMS: atom_id res chain seq x y z
N MET A 1 -3.15 -15.95 21.14
CA MET A 1 -4.07 -14.82 21.42
C MET A 1 -4.93 -14.61 20.17
N TYR A 2 -6.26 -14.74 20.27
CA TYR A 2 -7.15 -14.85 19.11
C TYR A 2 -7.70 -13.49 18.62
N THR A 3 -8.04 -12.58 19.53
CA THR A 3 -8.75 -11.32 19.24
C THR A 3 -7.96 -10.33 18.37
N GLY A 4 -6.68 -10.11 18.65
CA GLY A 4 -5.84 -9.23 17.84
C GLY A 4 -5.57 -9.76 16.43
N HIS A 5 -5.54 -11.09 16.27
CA HIS A 5 -5.41 -11.71 14.95
C HIS A 5 -6.68 -11.51 14.13
N CYS A 6 -7.85 -11.77 14.72
CA CYS A 6 -9.15 -11.54 14.07
C CYS A 6 -9.29 -10.08 13.62
N PHE A 7 -9.00 -9.11 14.51
CA PHE A 7 -9.11 -7.69 14.16
C PHE A 7 -8.23 -7.32 12.96
N ARG A 8 -6.97 -7.78 12.94
CA ARG A 8 -6.06 -7.53 11.81
C ARG A 8 -6.58 -8.14 10.50
N ARG A 9 -7.07 -9.39 10.55
CA ARG A 9 -7.59 -10.05 9.34
C ARG A 9 -8.85 -9.33 8.83
N SER A 10 -9.80 -9.04 9.71
CA SER A 10 -11.05 -8.34 9.36
C SER A 10 -10.79 -6.93 8.83
N ALA A 11 -9.90 -6.17 9.46
CA ALA A 11 -9.55 -4.82 9.02
C ALA A 11 -8.89 -4.82 7.63
N ALA A 12 -8.01 -5.79 7.36
CA ALA A 12 -7.41 -5.94 6.04
C ALA A 12 -8.44 -6.31 4.96
N THR A 13 -9.37 -7.22 5.25
CA THR A 13 -10.47 -7.58 4.32
C THR A 13 -11.36 -6.37 4.01
N MET A 14 -11.74 -5.59 5.02
CA MET A 14 -12.53 -4.36 4.81
C MET A 14 -11.80 -3.37 3.91
N LEU A 15 -10.52 -3.14 4.20
CA LEU A 15 -9.71 -2.18 3.47
C LEU A 15 -9.49 -2.61 2.01
N ALA A 16 -9.29 -3.92 1.76
CA ALA A 16 -9.21 -4.47 0.41
C ALA A 16 -10.54 -4.36 -0.35
N ASN A 17 -11.67 -4.60 0.30
CA ASN A 17 -13.00 -4.43 -0.31
C ASN A 17 -13.32 -2.97 -0.65
N PHE A 18 -12.74 -2.01 0.07
CA PHE A 18 -12.82 -0.58 -0.28
C PHE A 18 -11.87 -0.17 -1.41
N GLY A 19 -11.08 -1.09 -1.97
CA GLY A 19 -10.19 -0.82 -3.09
C GLY A 19 -8.88 -0.13 -2.69
N ALA A 20 -8.41 -0.32 -1.46
CA ALA A 20 -7.13 0.22 -1.04
C ALA A 20 -5.94 -0.47 -1.73
N ASP A 21 -4.86 0.30 -1.91
CA ASP A 21 -3.62 -0.17 -2.50
C ASP A 21 -2.84 -1.17 -1.61
N LEU A 22 -2.02 -2.01 -2.25
CA LEU A 22 -1.18 -3.05 -1.64
C LEU A 22 -0.32 -2.52 -0.48
N VAL A 23 0.29 -1.36 -0.66
CA VAL A 23 1.14 -0.75 0.38
C VAL A 23 0.32 -0.38 1.61
N THR A 24 -0.92 0.08 1.41
CA THR A 24 -1.81 0.49 2.49
C THR A 24 -2.26 -0.72 3.31
N VAL A 25 -2.66 -1.80 2.64
CA VAL A 25 -3.08 -3.05 3.31
C VAL A 25 -1.90 -3.71 4.04
N LYS A 26 -0.72 -3.77 3.40
CA LYS A 26 0.51 -4.29 4.02
C LYS A 26 0.90 -3.51 5.28
N ARG A 27 0.77 -2.19 5.24
CA ARG A 27 1.07 -1.31 6.38
C ARG A 27 0.06 -1.48 7.51
N LEU A 28 -1.24 -1.57 7.23
CA LEU A 28 -2.28 -1.82 8.23
C LEU A 28 -2.05 -3.15 8.96
N GLY A 29 -1.71 -4.20 8.19
CA GLY A 29 -1.41 -5.52 8.73
C GLY A 29 -0.04 -5.61 9.41
N CYS A 30 0.83 -4.61 9.27
CA CYS A 30 2.24 -4.66 9.66
C CYS A 30 2.95 -5.93 9.10
N TRP A 31 2.63 -6.34 7.87
CA TRP A 31 3.22 -7.54 7.28
C TRP A 31 4.58 -7.26 6.65
N LYS A 32 5.52 -8.18 6.88
CA LYS A 32 6.85 -8.12 6.26
C LYS A 32 6.79 -8.50 4.78
N SER A 33 6.02 -9.54 4.46
CA SER A 33 5.80 -9.99 3.09
C SER A 33 4.64 -9.25 2.43
N SER A 34 4.81 -8.89 1.16
CA SER A 34 3.72 -8.35 0.34
C SER A 34 2.74 -9.45 -0.09
N SER A 35 3.20 -10.71 -0.20
CA SER A 35 2.36 -11.85 -0.59
C SER A 35 1.13 -12.03 0.32
N VAL A 36 1.28 -11.78 1.63
CA VAL A 36 0.13 -11.84 2.55
C VAL A 36 -0.89 -10.75 2.25
N ALA A 37 -0.47 -9.55 1.82
CA ALA A 37 -1.36 -8.46 1.46
C ALA A 37 -2.01 -8.65 0.08
N GLU A 38 -1.26 -9.21 -0.88
CA GLU A 38 -1.73 -9.54 -2.23
C GLU A 38 -2.97 -10.43 -2.16
N THR A 39 -2.95 -11.47 -1.31
CA THR A 39 -4.09 -12.37 -1.14
C THR A 39 -5.38 -11.64 -0.75
N TYR A 40 -5.32 -10.62 0.11
CA TYR A 40 -6.54 -9.88 0.47
C TYR A 40 -7.09 -9.04 -0.67
N ILE A 41 -6.20 -8.44 -1.46
CA ILE A 41 -6.61 -7.63 -2.61
C ILE A 41 -7.21 -8.54 -3.67
N GLU A 42 -6.58 -9.68 -3.95
CA GLU A 42 -7.07 -10.69 -4.90
C GLU A 42 -8.42 -11.26 -4.47
N GLU A 43 -8.61 -11.53 -3.16
CA GLU A 43 -9.86 -12.06 -2.63
C GLU A 43 -10.99 -11.02 -2.53
N SER A 44 -10.70 -9.73 -2.73
CA SER A 44 -11.69 -8.66 -2.65
C SER A 44 -12.81 -8.83 -3.69
N VAL A 45 -14.00 -8.33 -3.34
CA VAL A 45 -15.16 -8.37 -4.23
C VAL A 45 -14.88 -7.61 -5.54
N GLY A 46 -14.19 -6.47 -5.44
CA GLY A 46 -13.79 -5.67 -6.60
C GLY A 46 -12.89 -6.43 -7.58
N SER A 47 -11.87 -7.11 -7.06
CA SER A 47 -10.95 -7.93 -7.87
C SER A 47 -11.65 -9.08 -8.56
N LYS A 48 -12.56 -9.78 -7.86
CA LYS A 48 -13.36 -10.87 -8.44
C LYS A 48 -14.27 -10.38 -9.56
N ILE A 49 -14.92 -9.23 -9.36
CA ILE A 49 -15.76 -8.59 -10.39
C ILE A 49 -14.90 -8.15 -11.59
N ALA A 50 -13.72 -7.57 -11.35
CA ALA A 50 -12.83 -7.17 -12.43
C ALA A 50 -12.34 -8.39 -13.24
N ALA A 51 -11.98 -9.48 -12.56
CA ALA A 51 -11.60 -10.73 -13.20
C ALA A 51 -12.76 -11.32 -14.02
N SER A 52 -13.98 -11.37 -13.47
CA SER A 52 -15.14 -11.92 -14.17
C SER A 52 -15.50 -11.09 -15.41
N LYS A 53 -15.47 -9.76 -15.31
CA LYS A 53 -15.71 -8.86 -16.44
C LYS A 53 -14.73 -9.11 -17.60
N ARG A 54 -13.45 -9.29 -17.30
CA ARG A 54 -12.42 -9.58 -18.31
C ARG A 54 -12.67 -10.90 -19.05
N ILE A 55 -13.24 -11.89 -18.37
CA ILE A 55 -13.59 -13.18 -18.97
C ILE A 55 -14.85 -13.03 -19.85
N LEU A 56 -15.86 -12.30 -19.37
CA LEU A 56 -17.15 -12.17 -20.06
C LEU A 56 -17.10 -11.23 -21.27
N VAL A 57 -16.34 -10.14 -21.20
CA VAL A 57 -16.32 -9.08 -22.22
C VAL A 57 -15.15 -9.26 -23.22
N GLY A 58 -14.17 -10.11 -22.90
CA GLY A 58 -12.93 -10.23 -23.68
C GLY A 58 -12.02 -9.00 -23.50
N PRO A 59 -10.84 -8.94 -24.15
CA PRO A 59 -9.95 -7.79 -24.10
C PRO A 59 -10.54 -6.62 -24.91
N GLU A 60 -11.50 -5.91 -24.31
CA GLU A 60 -11.87 -4.57 -24.73
C GLU A 60 -10.63 -3.67 -24.61
N ASN A 61 -10.31 -2.93 -25.68
CA ASN A 61 -9.25 -1.93 -25.71
C ASN A 61 -9.41 -0.96 -24.53
N GLN A 62 -8.58 -1.13 -23.50
CA GLN A 62 -8.48 -0.19 -22.39
C GLN A 62 -8.32 1.23 -22.97
N PRO A 63 -9.14 2.22 -22.58
CA PRO A 63 -8.78 3.60 -22.84
C PRO A 63 -7.44 3.84 -22.14
N SER A 64 -6.39 4.00 -22.94
CA SER A 64 -5.08 4.39 -22.47
C SER A 64 -5.24 5.75 -21.81
N THR A 65 -5.35 5.78 -20.48
CA THR A 65 -5.14 7.02 -19.74
C THR A 65 -3.66 7.36 -19.84
N SER A 66 -3.30 7.94 -20.98
CA SER A 66 -2.07 8.69 -21.16
C SER A 66 -2.09 9.83 -20.16
N VAL A 67 -1.52 9.61 -18.99
CA VAL A 67 -1.12 10.72 -18.12
C VAL A 67 0.04 11.40 -18.86
N GLN A 68 -0.27 12.46 -19.62
CA GLN A 68 0.76 13.32 -20.15
C GLN A 68 1.50 13.96 -18.97
N LEU A 69 2.76 13.57 -18.81
CA LEU A 69 3.73 14.23 -17.96
C LEU A 69 3.96 15.65 -18.50
N SER A 70 3.30 16.64 -17.90
CA SER A 70 3.57 18.04 -18.17
C SER A 70 4.82 18.48 -17.40
N ASN A 71 5.98 18.37 -18.07
CA ASN A 71 7.18 19.10 -17.67
C ASN A 71 6.94 20.59 -17.89
N GLN A 72 6.81 21.38 -16.82
CA GLN A 72 6.96 22.83 -16.89
C GLN A 72 8.24 23.25 -16.15
N THR A 73 9.25 23.57 -16.94
CA THR A 73 10.51 24.22 -16.57
C THR A 73 10.37 25.73 -16.78
N THR A 74 11.06 26.51 -15.93
CA THR A 74 11.61 27.88 -16.11
C THR A 74 10.87 29.08 -15.50
N ARG A 75 11.53 29.71 -14.50
CA ARG A 75 12.03 31.11 -14.48
C ARG A 75 12.51 31.48 -13.06
N SER A 76 13.82 31.58 -12.84
CA SER A 76 14.66 32.80 -12.90
C SER A 76 14.86 33.47 -11.54
N SER A 77 16.13 33.48 -11.10
CA SER A 77 16.81 34.56 -10.37
C SER A 77 16.12 35.25 -9.19
N GLY A 78 16.64 35.01 -7.98
CA GLY A 78 16.41 35.88 -6.82
C GLY A 78 16.74 35.20 -5.50
N VAL A 79 18.01 35.21 -5.10
CA VAL A 79 18.39 34.99 -3.70
C VAL A 79 18.22 36.33 -2.97
N PRO A 80 17.52 36.35 -1.83
CA PRO A 80 17.98 37.17 -0.72
C PRO A 80 18.19 36.35 0.55
N LEU A 81 19.29 36.69 1.23
CA LEU A 81 19.85 36.11 2.44
C LEU A 81 18.95 36.30 3.67
N LEU A 82 19.06 35.35 4.59
CA LEU A 82 18.36 35.20 5.88
C LEU A 82 18.57 36.36 6.87
N PRO A 83 17.73 36.44 7.91
CA PRO A 83 18.27 36.42 9.27
C PRO A 83 18.00 35.10 10.03
N PRO A 84 18.88 34.74 10.98
CA PRO A 84 18.97 33.41 11.55
C PRO A 84 18.11 33.31 12.82
N SER A 85 16.90 32.73 12.74
CA SER A 85 16.16 32.42 13.98
C SER A 85 15.13 31.29 13.87
N VAL A 86 15.29 30.28 13.01
CA VAL A 86 14.56 29.00 13.19
C VAL A 86 15.33 27.80 12.58
N TYR A 87 16.52 27.48 13.09
CA TYR A 87 17.07 26.12 13.02
C TYR A 87 17.35 25.76 14.48
N LEU A 88 16.63 24.86 15.16
CA LEU A 88 16.54 23.42 14.97
C LEU A 88 15.27 22.90 15.66
N LEU A 89 14.29 22.44 14.89
CA LEU A 89 13.76 21.12 15.22
C LEU A 89 14.27 20.25 14.10
N ASP A 90 15.35 19.55 14.40
CA ASP A 90 15.89 18.45 13.63
C ASP A 90 14.71 17.52 13.33
N ARG A 91 14.05 17.70 12.17
CA ARG A 91 13.40 16.59 11.50
C ARG A 91 14.53 15.69 11.03
N LYS A 92 15.19 15.04 12.01
CA LYS A 92 15.56 13.66 11.86
C LYS A 92 14.28 13.03 11.35
N ILE A 93 14.27 12.73 10.06
CA ILE A 93 13.59 11.54 9.60
C ILE A 93 14.31 10.45 10.39
N ASN A 94 13.84 10.24 11.64
CA ASN A 94 14.14 9.05 12.37
C ASN A 94 13.63 7.97 11.42
N PRO A 95 14.50 7.07 10.91
CA PRO A 95 13.97 5.88 10.28
C PRO A 95 13.00 5.32 11.30
N VAL A 96 11.71 5.26 10.95
CA VAL A 96 10.71 4.59 11.78
C VAL A 96 11.37 3.25 12.06
N PRO A 97 11.70 2.92 13.32
CA PRO A 97 12.38 1.68 13.60
C PRO A 97 11.52 0.63 12.92
N LEU A 98 12.13 -0.12 11.99
CA LEU A 98 11.52 -1.32 11.45
C LEU A 98 11.29 -2.17 12.69
N TYR A 99 10.12 -2.03 13.31
CA TYR A 99 9.71 -2.88 14.40
C TYR A 99 9.81 -4.27 13.81
N ASN A 100 10.77 -5.02 14.32
CA ASN A 100 10.88 -6.43 14.07
C ASN A 100 9.53 -7.01 14.43
N CYS A 101 8.70 -7.27 13.42
CA CYS A 101 7.47 -8.01 13.59
C CYS A 101 7.91 -9.41 14.02
N PRO A 102 7.64 -9.82 15.27
CA PRO A 102 8.08 -11.11 15.76
C PRO A 102 7.11 -12.15 15.19
N THR A 103 7.38 -12.63 13.99
CA THR A 103 6.83 -13.90 13.52
C THR A 103 7.98 -14.86 13.31
N LYS A 104 8.57 -15.32 14.42
CA LYS A 104 9.17 -16.64 14.45
C LYS A 104 8.05 -17.66 14.67
N GLN A 105 8.02 -18.65 13.79
CA GLN A 105 7.26 -19.90 13.85
C GLN A 105 5.75 -19.78 13.96
N LEU A 106 5.09 -19.75 12.81
CA LEU A 106 4.18 -20.84 12.49
C LEU A 106 4.63 -21.39 11.13
N GLU A 107 5.43 -22.45 11.22
CA GLU A 107 5.58 -23.42 10.14
C GLU A 107 4.21 -23.73 9.55
N VAL A 108 4.14 -23.71 8.21
CA VAL A 108 3.52 -24.77 7.43
C VAL A 108 2.22 -25.32 8.02
N VAL A 109 1.14 -24.54 7.96
CA VAL A 109 -0.17 -25.17 7.74
C VAL A 109 -0.47 -24.96 6.26
N VAL A 110 -0.02 -25.96 5.50
CA VAL A 110 -0.54 -26.25 4.17
C VAL A 110 -2.06 -26.26 4.29
N PHE A 111 -2.71 -25.23 3.77
CA PHE A 111 -4.14 -25.30 3.44
C PHE A 111 -4.21 -26.12 2.15
N HIS A 112 -4.35 -27.44 2.28
CA HIS A 112 -4.76 -28.31 1.19
C HIS A 112 -6.14 -28.87 1.53
N MET A 113 -7.06 -28.66 0.58
CA MET A 113 -8.49 -29.01 0.53
C MET A 113 -9.44 -28.26 1.47
#